data_AF-A0A412II49-F1
#
_entry.id   AF-A0A412II49-F1
#
_cell.length_a   1.000
_cell.length_b   1.000
_cell.length_c   1.000
_cell.angle_alpha   90.00
_cell.angle_beta   90.00
_cell.angle_gamma   90.00
#
_symmetry.space_group_name_H-M   'P 1'
#
loop_
_entity.id
_entity.type
_entity.pdbx_description
1 polymer ?
#
loop_
_entity_poly.entity_id
_entity_poly.type
_entity_poly.pdbx_seq_one_letter_code
_entity_poly.pdbx_strand_id
1 'polypeptide(L)'
;MNVAVLTFIYADNYGALLQAYALKKIVENAGNSIVFLDYIPESEKKFYEKNYHNIRGIKEIVKKTISNIERRDSAVMFDAFRNKNFLTVPYREGLVNNDLLIVGSDQVWNEKIVKDLKPYLFSEALKDKKKISYAASIGKVDVTDTARQAFKEYLKWFSAISLRENSSKLLLESLGFTCRIVVDPVFLLTKNQWITFCKRPSSKIPQKYVFAYLLRNDEMLISKANKYAHDNKLKLIYVHPMGMQIKNLCGTRIKSVGPEEFVWLINNANAVFTNSFHAISFCCIFNKEFCHVQRSDLGNRVSELLSDLNVHTLDNGLEKAIYGETFLQIKDDSFDFLKQYIGRKNHEEERD
;
A
#
# COMPACT_ATOMS: atom_id res chain seq x y z
N MET A 1 -18.01 -7.46 16.39
CA MET A 1 -18.72 -6.39 15.64
C MET A 1 -18.51 -6.62 14.15
N ASN A 2 -19.39 -6.07 13.30
CA ASN A 2 -19.23 -6.05 11.85
C ASN A 2 -18.49 -4.77 11.42
N VAL A 3 -17.35 -4.91 10.75
CA VAL A 3 -16.51 -3.79 10.30
C VAL A 3 -16.54 -3.70 8.77
N ALA A 4 -16.85 -2.52 8.24
CA ALA A 4 -16.69 -2.24 6.82
C ALA A 4 -15.47 -1.34 6.57
N VAL A 5 -14.62 -1.74 5.62
CA VAL A 5 -13.42 -0.99 5.25
C VAL A 5 -13.53 -0.46 3.83
N LEU A 6 -13.18 0.81 3.62
CA LEU A 6 -13.01 1.40 2.30
C LEU A 6 -11.54 1.78 2.06
N THR A 7 -10.94 1.12 1.08
CA THR A 7 -9.59 1.39 0.58
C THR A 7 -9.46 0.85 -0.87
N PHE A 8 -8.29 0.97 -1.49
CA PHE A 8 -8.05 0.66 -2.90
C PHE A 8 -7.91 -0.85 -3.18
N ILE A 9 -8.82 -1.67 -2.65
CA ILE A 9 -8.83 -3.12 -2.94
C ILE A 9 -9.11 -3.44 -4.40
N TYR A 10 -9.62 -2.50 -5.21
CA TYR A 10 -9.79 -2.68 -6.66
C TYR A 10 -8.48 -2.59 -7.44
N ALA A 11 -7.42 -1.99 -6.87
CA ALA A 11 -6.22 -1.66 -7.60
C ALA A 11 -5.29 -2.87 -7.80
N ASP A 12 -4.68 -2.98 -8.98
CA ASP A 12 -3.58 -3.92 -9.27
C ASP A 12 -2.25 -3.36 -8.71
N ASN A 13 -2.23 -3.17 -7.39
CA ASN A 13 -1.11 -2.57 -6.66
C ASN A 13 -0.79 -3.43 -5.43
N TYR A 14 0.45 -3.91 -5.33
CA TYR A 14 0.86 -4.77 -4.22
C TYR A 14 0.67 -4.07 -2.87
N GLY A 15 1.05 -2.80 -2.76
CA GLY A 15 0.91 -2.03 -1.54
C GLY A 15 -0.53 -1.91 -1.07
N ALA A 16 -1.43 -1.51 -1.99
CA ALA A 16 -2.85 -1.34 -1.70
C ALA A 16 -3.50 -2.62 -1.15
N LEU A 17 -3.18 -3.79 -1.72
CA LEU A 17 -3.73 -5.06 -1.25
C LEU A 17 -3.05 -5.57 0.03
N LEU A 18 -1.74 -5.34 0.20
CA LEU A 18 -0.99 -5.83 1.37
C LEU A 18 -1.36 -5.06 2.64
N GLN A 19 -1.54 -3.73 2.56
CA GLN A 19 -2.03 -2.96 3.71
C GLN A 19 -3.47 -3.36 4.09
N ALA A 20 -4.33 -3.60 3.09
CA ALA A 20 -5.70 -4.04 3.33
C ALA A 20 -5.74 -5.43 3.99
N TYR A 21 -4.88 -6.34 3.52
CA TYR A 21 -4.71 -7.66 4.12
C TYR A 21 -4.24 -7.57 5.58
N ALA A 22 -3.26 -6.72 5.87
CA ALA A 22 -2.76 -6.56 7.22
C ALA A 22 -3.82 -5.99 8.17
N LEU A 23 -4.54 -4.94 7.75
CA LEU A 23 -5.66 -4.39 8.54
C LEU A 23 -6.76 -5.46 8.76
N LYS A 24 -7.10 -6.22 7.72
CA LYS A 24 -8.03 -7.35 7.82
C LYS A 24 -7.61 -8.33 8.92
N LYS A 25 -6.33 -8.73 8.94
CA LYS A 25 -5.82 -9.65 9.97
C LYS A 25 -5.93 -9.09 11.37
N ILE A 26 -5.65 -7.80 11.57
CA ILE A 26 -5.79 -7.17 12.89
C ILE A 26 -7.26 -7.13 13.34
N VAL A 27 -8.19 -6.81 12.44
CA VAL A 27 -9.62 -6.79 12.74
C VAL A 27 -10.16 -8.20 13.05
N GLU A 28 -9.77 -9.20 12.26
CA GLU A 28 -10.14 -10.61 12.47
C GLU A 28 -9.59 -11.15 13.80
N ASN A 29 -8.32 -10.85 14.11
CA ASN A 29 -7.67 -11.28 15.35
C ASN A 29 -8.31 -10.64 16.60
N ALA A 30 -8.92 -9.46 16.46
CA ALA A 30 -9.72 -8.85 17.51
C ALA A 30 -11.11 -9.51 17.70
N GLY A 31 -11.45 -10.53 16.90
CA GLY A 31 -12.71 -11.28 16.99
C GLY A 31 -13.87 -10.64 16.22
N ASN A 32 -13.57 -9.80 15.23
CA ASN A 32 -14.58 -9.09 14.44
C ASN A 32 -14.69 -9.64 13.02
N SER A 33 -15.89 -9.55 12.46
CA SER A 33 -16.12 -9.76 11.03
C SER A 33 -15.73 -8.50 10.27
N ILE A 34 -15.21 -8.69 9.06
CA ILE A 34 -14.77 -7.61 8.20
C ILE A 34 -15.23 -7.83 6.77
N VAL A 35 -15.77 -6.77 6.18
CA VAL A 35 -16.08 -6.67 4.75
C VAL A 35 -15.40 -5.45 4.15
N PHE A 36 -15.16 -5.48 2.85
CA PHE A 36 -14.65 -4.35 2.10
C PHE A 36 -15.75 -3.75 1.24
N LEU A 37 -15.84 -2.43 1.22
CA LEU A 37 -16.79 -1.73 0.37
C LEU A 37 -16.32 -1.78 -1.08
N ASP A 38 -17.11 -2.39 -1.95
CA ASP A 38 -16.85 -2.43 -3.39
C ASP A 38 -17.14 -1.05 -3.99
N TYR A 39 -16.07 -0.29 -4.18
CA TYR A 39 -16.11 1.05 -4.72
C TYR A 39 -14.88 1.29 -5.61
N ILE A 40 -15.15 1.71 -6.85
CA ILE A 40 -14.13 2.16 -7.80
C ILE A 40 -14.46 3.62 -8.15
N PRO A 41 -13.54 4.57 -7.93
CA PRO A 41 -13.73 5.95 -8.36
C PRO A 41 -14.03 6.02 -9.86
N GLU A 42 -14.94 6.91 -10.27
CA GLU A 42 -15.33 7.06 -11.68
C GLU A 42 -14.13 7.35 -12.60
N SER A 43 -13.13 8.07 -12.09
CA SER A 43 -11.87 8.34 -12.80
C SER A 43 -11.06 7.07 -13.10
N GLU A 44 -11.17 6.05 -12.26
CA GLU A 44 -10.41 4.81 -12.32
C GLU A 44 -11.18 3.68 -13.03
N LYS A 45 -12.51 3.80 -13.14
CA LYS A 45 -13.37 2.83 -13.81
C LYS A 45 -12.91 2.49 -15.23
N LYS A 46 -12.52 3.46 -16.05
CA LYS A 46 -12.03 3.15 -17.42
C LYS A 46 -10.78 2.27 -17.46
N PHE A 47 -9.96 2.28 -16.41
CA PHE A 47 -8.74 1.49 -16.33
C PHE A 47 -8.96 0.10 -15.71
N TYR A 48 -9.94 -0.01 -14.80
CA TYR A 48 -10.20 -1.23 -14.01
C TYR A 48 -11.51 -1.96 -14.38
N GLU A 49 -12.52 -1.28 -14.90
CA GLU A 49 -13.67 -1.92 -15.55
C GLU A 49 -13.22 -2.50 -16.89
N LYS A 50 -13.48 -3.80 -17.06
CA LYS A 50 -13.18 -4.58 -18.26
C LYS A 50 -14.07 -4.15 -19.45
N ASN A 51 -14.00 -2.89 -19.89
CA ASN A 51 -14.67 -2.43 -21.10
C ASN A 51 -13.77 -2.65 -22.32
N TYR A 52 -13.97 -3.79 -22.98
CA TYR A 52 -13.23 -4.28 -24.15
C TYR A 52 -13.60 -3.59 -25.49
N HIS A 53 -14.39 -2.53 -25.47
CA HIS A 53 -14.98 -1.96 -26.69
C HIS A 53 -14.44 -0.57 -26.97
N ASN A 54 -13.23 -0.49 -27.54
CA ASN A 54 -12.82 0.55 -28.48
C ASN A 54 -11.37 0.31 -28.90
N ILE A 55 -11.16 -0.23 -30.10
CA ILE A 55 -9.85 -0.30 -30.73
C ILE A 55 -10.01 0.08 -32.20
N ARG A 56 -9.21 1.04 -32.67
CA ARG A 56 -9.08 1.41 -34.08
C ARG A 56 -7.65 1.11 -34.52
N GLY A 57 -7.44 0.01 -35.25
CA GLY A 57 -6.22 -0.24 -36.02
C GLY A 57 -5.37 -1.47 -35.62
N ILE A 58 -4.82 -2.14 -36.64
CA ILE A 58 -4.12 -3.44 -36.53
C ILE A 58 -2.80 -3.36 -35.72
N LYS A 59 -2.04 -2.26 -35.80
CA LYS A 59 -0.81 -2.09 -35.00
C LYS A 59 -1.10 -1.91 -33.51
N GLU A 60 -2.19 -1.22 -33.17
CA GLU A 60 -2.66 -1.12 -31.79
C GLU A 60 -3.19 -2.46 -31.29
N ILE A 61 -3.87 -3.24 -32.13
CA ILE A 61 -4.32 -4.60 -31.78
C ILE A 61 -3.13 -5.50 -31.43
N VAL A 62 -2.05 -5.53 -32.19
CA VAL A 62 -0.89 -6.41 -31.89
C VAL A 62 -0.14 -5.95 -30.63
N LYS A 63 0.13 -4.64 -30.51
CA LYS A 63 0.81 -4.07 -29.32
C LYS A 63 -0.04 -4.27 -28.06
N LYS A 64 -1.36 -4.12 -28.17
CA LYS A 64 -2.32 -4.35 -27.10
C LYS A 64 -2.47 -5.84 -26.81
N THR A 65 -2.40 -6.75 -27.78
CA THR A 65 -2.46 -8.21 -27.54
C THR A 65 -1.24 -8.73 -26.77
N ILE A 66 -0.02 -8.30 -27.12
CA ILE A 66 1.20 -8.69 -26.39
C ILE A 66 1.20 -8.09 -24.98
N SER A 67 0.89 -6.79 -24.84
CA SER A 67 0.79 -6.17 -23.52
C SER A 67 -0.38 -6.72 -22.70
N ASN A 68 -1.47 -7.16 -23.34
CA ASN A 68 -2.59 -7.82 -22.68
C ASN A 68 -2.21 -9.21 -22.18
N ILE A 69 -1.43 -10.00 -22.91
CA ILE A 69 -0.93 -11.30 -22.43
C ILE A 69 0.00 -11.09 -21.22
N GLU A 70 0.92 -10.13 -21.30
CA GLU A 70 1.87 -9.84 -20.23
C GLU A 70 1.22 -9.20 -18.98
N ARG A 71 0.14 -8.43 -19.16
CA ARG A 71 -0.71 -7.91 -18.08
C ARG A 71 -1.62 -9.00 -17.51
N ARG A 72 -2.08 -9.96 -18.32
CA ARG A 72 -3.04 -11.00 -17.92
C ARG A 72 -2.47 -11.88 -16.82
N ASP A 73 -1.19 -12.25 -16.88
CA ASP A 73 -0.58 -13.11 -15.85
C ASP A 73 -0.56 -12.43 -14.47
N SER A 74 -0.10 -11.18 -14.39
CA SER A 74 -0.11 -10.45 -13.11
C SER A 74 -1.52 -10.13 -12.65
N ALA A 75 -2.41 -9.72 -13.56
CA ALA A 75 -3.81 -9.41 -13.24
C ALA A 75 -4.55 -10.65 -12.68
N VAL A 76 -4.29 -11.84 -13.22
CA VAL A 76 -4.84 -13.11 -12.68
C VAL A 76 -4.36 -13.34 -11.25
N MET A 77 -3.09 -13.07 -10.94
CA MET A 77 -2.56 -13.21 -9.58
C MET A 77 -3.20 -12.20 -8.61
N PHE A 78 -3.45 -10.96 -9.06
CA PHE A 78 -4.17 -9.95 -8.27
C PHE A 78 -5.64 -10.34 -8.05
N ASP A 79 -6.36 -10.76 -9.10
CA ASP A 79 -7.75 -11.23 -9.01
C ASP A 79 -7.87 -12.45 -8.06
N ALA A 80 -6.98 -13.43 -8.20
CA ALA A 80 -6.93 -14.59 -7.32
C ALA A 80 -6.68 -14.21 -5.86
N PHE A 81 -5.76 -13.27 -5.62
CA PHE A 81 -5.51 -12.77 -4.27
C PHE A 81 -6.71 -12.04 -3.69
N ARG A 82 -7.38 -11.17 -4.47
CA ARG A 82 -8.56 -10.43 -4.02
C ARG A 82 -9.70 -11.36 -3.65
N ASN A 83 -10.06 -12.28 -4.55
CA ASN A 83 -11.16 -13.22 -4.35
C ASN A 83 -10.92 -14.16 -3.16
N LYS A 84 -9.67 -14.53 -2.90
CA LYS A 84 -9.29 -15.36 -1.76
C LYS A 84 -9.36 -14.61 -0.43
N ASN A 85 -8.96 -13.33 -0.42
CA ASN A 85 -8.67 -12.64 0.84
C ASN A 85 -9.69 -11.58 1.24
N PHE A 86 -10.54 -11.08 0.33
CA PHE A 86 -11.47 -9.99 0.61
C PHE A 86 -12.90 -10.39 0.33
N LEU A 87 -13.72 -10.38 1.38
CA LEU A 87 -15.17 -10.41 1.25
C LEU A 87 -15.64 -8.98 0.94
N THR A 88 -16.30 -8.79 -0.20
CA THR A 88 -16.78 -7.48 -0.63
C THR A 88 -18.30 -7.38 -0.53
N VAL A 89 -18.78 -6.16 -0.24
CA VAL A 89 -20.21 -5.82 -0.26
C VAL A 89 -20.40 -4.53 -1.06
N PRO A 90 -21.57 -4.32 -1.69
CA PRO A 90 -21.88 -3.06 -2.36
C PRO A 90 -21.68 -1.86 -1.43
N TYR A 91 -21.04 -0.80 -1.94
CA TYR A 91 -20.70 0.39 -1.15
C TYR A 91 -21.85 0.89 -0.25
N ARG A 92 -23.02 1.17 -0.83
CA ARG A 92 -24.18 1.69 -0.09
C ARG A 92 -24.70 0.74 0.99
N GLU A 93 -24.69 -0.57 0.71
CA GLU A 93 -25.14 -1.58 1.66
C GLU A 93 -24.21 -1.66 2.87
N GLY A 94 -22.89 -1.68 2.61
CA GLY A 94 -21.91 -1.76 3.68
C GLY A 94 -21.86 -0.51 4.56
N LEU A 95 -22.24 0.67 4.05
CA LEU A 95 -22.41 1.88 4.87
C LEU A 95 -23.52 1.74 5.90
N VAL A 96 -24.54 0.89 5.67
CA VAL A 96 -25.69 0.74 6.55
C VAL A 96 -25.53 -0.48 7.47
N ASN A 97 -25.10 -1.62 6.94
CA ASN A 97 -25.19 -2.91 7.61
C ASN A 97 -24.00 -3.27 8.53
N ASN A 98 -23.12 -2.33 8.85
CA ASN A 98 -21.92 -2.58 9.68
C ASN A 98 -21.88 -1.69 10.93
N ASP A 99 -21.26 -2.14 12.01
CA ASP A 99 -21.19 -1.38 13.27
C ASP A 99 -20.16 -0.25 13.20
N LEU A 100 -19.06 -0.49 12.46
CA LEU A 100 -17.94 0.43 12.31
C LEU A 100 -17.54 0.57 10.85
N LEU A 101 -17.34 1.82 10.41
CA LEU A 101 -16.75 2.15 9.12
C LEU A 101 -15.31 2.61 9.32
N ILE A 102 -14.37 2.02 8.58
CA ILE A 102 -12.96 2.42 8.53
C ILE A 102 -12.61 2.84 7.12
N VAL A 103 -12.04 4.03 6.96
CA VAL A 103 -11.38 4.42 5.70
C VAL A 103 -9.87 4.33 5.85
N GLY A 104 -9.21 3.83 4.81
CA GLY A 104 -7.76 3.65 4.77
C GLY A 104 -7.33 2.19 4.93
N SER A 105 -6.03 1.90 4.93
CA SER A 105 -4.93 2.86 4.75
C SER A 105 -4.76 3.23 3.26
N ASP A 106 -3.62 3.83 2.91
CA ASP A 106 -3.21 4.34 1.61
C ASP A 106 -3.76 5.73 1.24
N GLN A 107 -3.49 6.18 0.00
CA GLN A 107 -3.76 7.54 -0.51
C GLN A 107 -5.25 7.81 -0.78
N VAL A 108 -6.14 7.31 0.07
CA VAL A 108 -7.60 7.43 -0.02
C VAL A 108 -8.10 8.87 0.03
N TRP A 109 -7.31 9.79 0.60
CA TRP A 109 -7.63 11.22 0.66
C TRP A 109 -6.80 12.08 -0.30
N ASN A 110 -6.17 11.45 -1.29
CA ASN A 110 -5.46 12.15 -2.35
C ASN A 110 -6.44 12.51 -3.49
N GLU A 111 -6.91 13.75 -3.51
CA GLU A 111 -7.84 14.27 -4.54
C GLU A 111 -7.30 14.09 -5.98
N LYS A 112 -5.98 14.05 -6.17
CA LYS A 112 -5.38 13.86 -7.51
C LYS A 112 -5.58 12.44 -8.01
N ILE A 113 -5.72 11.46 -7.11
CA ILE A 113 -6.01 10.04 -7.39
C ILE A 113 -7.52 9.82 -7.45
N VAL A 114 -8.26 10.13 -6.37
CA VAL A 114 -9.67 9.73 -6.27
C VAL A 114 -10.64 10.67 -6.99
N LYS A 115 -10.21 11.91 -7.29
CA LYS A 115 -10.99 13.02 -7.88
C LYS A 115 -12.17 13.50 -7.04
N ASP A 116 -12.96 12.58 -6.49
CA ASP A 116 -14.02 12.84 -5.54
C ASP A 116 -13.68 12.20 -4.19
N LEU A 117 -13.51 13.05 -3.17
CA LEU A 117 -13.20 12.63 -1.80
C LEU A 117 -14.44 12.13 -1.06
N LYS A 118 -15.65 12.48 -1.50
CA LYS A 118 -16.90 12.24 -0.76
C LYS A 118 -17.08 10.77 -0.32
N PRO A 119 -16.84 9.78 -1.18
CA PRO A 119 -16.98 8.37 -0.77
C PRO A 119 -15.94 7.96 0.29
N TYR A 120 -14.69 8.41 0.14
CA TYR A 120 -13.61 8.18 1.11
C TYR A 120 -13.72 9.06 2.37
N LEU A 121 -14.69 9.97 2.43
CA LEU A 121 -15.07 10.70 3.63
C LEU A 121 -16.40 10.21 4.20
N PHE A 122 -16.95 9.12 3.66
CA PHE A 122 -18.24 8.54 4.03
C PHE A 122 -19.36 9.58 4.07
N SER A 123 -19.40 10.49 3.10
CA SER A 123 -20.39 11.58 3.03
C SER A 123 -21.84 11.09 3.00
N GLU A 124 -22.05 9.87 2.50
CA GLU A 124 -23.38 9.24 2.35
C GLU A 124 -23.76 8.34 3.55
N ALA A 125 -22.85 8.13 4.50
CA ALA A 125 -23.16 7.38 5.72
C ALA A 125 -23.98 8.24 6.69
N LEU A 126 -24.77 7.59 7.54
CA LEU A 126 -25.48 8.29 8.63
C LEU A 126 -24.48 9.05 9.51
N LYS A 127 -24.89 10.22 10.02
CA LYS A 127 -24.01 11.12 10.78
C LYS A 127 -23.55 10.49 12.10
N ASP A 128 -24.43 9.74 12.75
CA ASP A 128 -24.23 9.00 14.00
C ASP A 128 -23.55 7.63 13.81
N LYS A 129 -23.32 7.19 12.57
CA LYS A 129 -22.53 5.99 12.28
C LYS A 129 -21.12 6.13 12.82
N LYS A 130 -20.63 5.11 13.53
CA LYS A 130 -19.24 5.09 14.02
C LYS A 130 -18.27 5.01 12.83
N LYS A 131 -17.48 6.06 12.65
CA LYS A 131 -16.55 6.25 11.52
C LYS A 131 -15.16 6.57 12.04
N ILE A 132 -14.14 5.87 11.56
CA ILE A 132 -12.74 6.21 11.83
C ILE A 132 -11.92 6.20 10.55
N SER A 133 -10.80 6.91 10.54
CA SER A 133 -9.73 6.64 9.58
C SER A 133 -8.63 5.83 10.25
N TYR A 134 -8.08 4.85 9.54
CA TYR A 134 -6.85 4.17 9.94
C TYR A 134 -5.73 4.43 8.95
N ALA A 135 -4.66 5.08 9.40
CA ALA A 135 -3.47 5.38 8.60
C ALA A 135 -3.81 5.98 7.21
N ALA A 136 -4.82 6.86 7.13
CA ALA A 136 -5.19 7.48 5.86
C ALA A 136 -4.09 8.43 5.38
N SER A 137 -3.94 8.54 4.06
CA SER A 137 -2.94 9.41 3.44
C SER A 137 -3.57 10.39 2.47
N ILE A 138 -3.18 11.67 2.61
CA ILE A 138 -3.54 12.75 1.67
C ILE A 138 -2.55 12.81 0.50
N GLY A 139 -1.36 12.21 0.65
CA GLY A 139 -0.30 12.22 -0.35
C GLY A 139 0.52 13.51 -0.30
N LYS A 140 0.21 14.48 -1.15
CA LYS A 140 0.85 15.81 -1.09
C LYS A 140 -0.11 16.78 -0.42
N VAL A 141 0.39 17.53 0.56
CA VAL A 141 -0.40 18.49 1.36
C VAL A 141 -0.82 19.76 0.60
N ASP A 142 -0.40 19.89 -0.65
CA ASP A 142 -0.92 20.86 -1.61
C ASP A 142 -2.29 20.38 -2.14
N VAL A 143 -3.33 20.64 -1.33
CA VAL A 143 -4.73 20.30 -1.60
C VAL A 143 -5.55 21.54 -1.98
N THR A 144 -6.51 21.36 -2.88
CA THR A 144 -7.42 22.41 -3.32
C THR A 144 -8.36 22.88 -2.21
N ASP A 145 -8.94 24.07 -2.37
CA ASP A 145 -9.98 24.58 -1.45
C ASP A 145 -11.22 23.67 -1.43
N THR A 146 -11.53 22.99 -2.53
CA THR A 146 -12.61 22.00 -2.60
C THR A 146 -12.33 20.83 -1.68
N ALA A 147 -11.09 20.30 -1.68
CA ALA A 147 -10.70 19.24 -0.76
C ALA A 147 -10.71 19.71 0.70
N ARG A 148 -10.20 20.91 0.98
CA ARG A 148 -10.25 21.52 2.34
C ARG A 148 -11.69 21.64 2.84
N GLN A 149 -12.61 22.07 1.98
CA GLN A 149 -14.02 22.18 2.31
C GLN A 149 -14.64 20.80 2.57
N ALA A 150 -14.35 19.81 1.73
CA ALA A 150 -14.82 18.44 1.94
C ALA A 150 -14.34 17.86 3.28
N PHE A 151 -13.06 18.07 3.64
CA PHE A 151 -12.54 17.67 4.94
C PHE A 151 -13.30 18.34 6.09
N LYS A 152 -13.48 19.67 6.06
CA LYS A 152 -14.25 20.42 7.07
C LYS A 152 -15.69 19.93 7.21
N GLU A 153 -16.33 19.60 6.09
CA GLU A 153 -17.72 19.19 6.06
C GLU A 153 -17.95 17.79 6.63
N TYR A 154 -17.07 16.83 6.30
CA TYR A 154 -17.32 15.42 6.57
C TYR A 154 -16.50 14.83 7.72
N LEU A 155 -15.25 15.28 7.95
CA LEU A 155 -14.41 14.70 9.01
C LEU A 155 -14.91 15.02 10.42
N LYS A 156 -15.73 16.06 10.60
CA LYS A 156 -16.36 16.35 11.90
C LYS A 156 -17.30 15.24 12.39
N TRP A 157 -17.71 14.33 11.51
CA TRP A 157 -18.53 13.18 11.85
C TRP A 157 -17.71 11.91 12.13
N PHE A 158 -16.38 11.99 12.09
CA PHE A 158 -15.51 10.88 12.46
C PHE A 158 -15.36 10.83 13.97
N SER A 159 -15.48 9.63 14.53
CA SER A 159 -15.18 9.38 15.94
C SER A 159 -13.69 9.52 16.22
N ALA A 160 -12.84 9.22 15.22
CA ALA A 160 -11.40 9.39 15.33
C ALA A 160 -10.73 9.46 13.96
N ILE A 161 -9.65 10.24 13.88
CA ILE A 161 -8.86 10.41 12.66
C ILE A 161 -7.44 9.97 12.98
N SER A 162 -6.96 8.96 12.26
CA SER A 162 -5.54 8.62 12.23
C SER A 162 -4.99 8.63 10.80
N LEU A 163 -3.71 9.02 10.72
CA LEU A 163 -3.00 9.35 9.50
C LEU A 163 -1.65 8.66 9.49
N ARG A 164 -1.16 8.36 8.28
CA ARG A 164 0.14 7.73 8.08
C ARG A 164 1.30 8.72 8.10
N GLU A 165 1.04 9.98 7.73
CA GLU A 165 2.07 11.01 7.59
C GLU A 165 1.78 12.22 8.48
N ASN A 166 2.83 12.74 9.11
CA ASN A 166 2.80 13.95 9.93
C ASN A 166 2.42 15.18 9.09
N SER A 167 2.86 15.26 7.84
CA SER A 167 2.45 16.34 6.94
C SER A 167 0.93 16.38 6.74
N SER A 168 0.28 15.21 6.55
CA SER A 168 -1.18 15.10 6.49
C SER A 168 -1.84 15.54 7.80
N LYS A 169 -1.24 15.21 8.95
CA LYS A 169 -1.72 15.63 10.28
C LYS A 169 -1.71 17.13 10.45
N LEU A 170 -0.59 17.78 10.16
CA LEU A 170 -0.45 19.24 10.27
C LEU A 170 -1.50 19.97 9.40
N LEU A 171 -1.77 19.45 8.19
CA LEU A 171 -2.81 19.97 7.32
C LEU A 171 -4.21 19.87 7.94
N LEU A 172 -4.57 18.73 8.53
CA LEU A 172 -5.91 18.58 9.14
C LEU A 172 -6.03 19.32 10.48
N GLU A 173 -4.96 19.40 11.26
CA GLU A 173 -4.90 20.22 12.47
C GLU A 173 -5.09 21.71 12.15
N SER A 174 -4.53 22.20 11.04
CA SER A 174 -4.79 23.57 10.57
C SER A 174 -6.25 23.81 10.14
N LEU A 175 -7.03 22.75 9.95
CA LEU A 175 -8.48 22.83 9.67
C LEU A 175 -9.34 22.63 10.93
N GLY A 176 -8.72 22.43 12.10
CA GLY A 176 -9.39 22.29 13.40
C GLY A 176 -9.64 20.85 13.84
N PHE A 177 -9.01 19.86 13.21
CA PHE A 177 -9.18 18.45 13.58
C PHE A 177 -8.07 17.93 14.50
N THR A 178 -8.42 17.08 15.47
CA THR A 178 -7.43 16.32 16.24
C THR A 178 -7.14 14.99 15.54
N CYS A 179 -5.87 14.74 15.24
CA CYS A 179 -5.43 13.57 14.48
C CYS A 179 -4.31 12.81 15.20
N ARG A 180 -4.27 11.48 15.07
CA ARG A 180 -3.16 10.64 15.54
C ARG A 180 -2.28 10.16 14.39
N ILE A 181 -0.97 10.09 14.63
CA ILE A 181 -0.05 9.38 13.73
C ILE A 181 -0.04 7.91 14.12
N VAL A 182 -0.16 7.05 13.12
CA VAL A 182 -0.12 5.60 13.27
C VAL A 182 0.72 5.01 12.15
N VAL A 183 1.25 3.81 12.36
CA VAL A 183 1.97 3.08 11.32
C VAL A 183 1.02 2.58 10.23
N ASP A 184 1.54 2.45 9.01
CA ASP A 184 0.86 1.72 7.94
C ASP A 184 0.51 0.29 8.41
N PRO A 185 -0.68 -0.26 8.05
CA PRO A 185 -1.09 -1.60 8.47
C PRO A 185 -0.04 -2.68 8.25
N VAL A 186 0.82 -2.57 7.22
CA VAL A 186 1.83 -3.60 6.96
C VAL A 186 2.80 -3.82 8.12
N PHE A 187 3.02 -2.80 8.95
CA PHE A 187 3.87 -2.87 10.14
C PHE A 187 3.19 -3.47 11.37
N LEU A 188 1.86 -3.63 11.35
CA LEU A 188 1.12 -4.25 12.45
C LEU A 188 1.32 -5.76 12.50
N LEU A 189 1.59 -6.40 11.35
CA LEU A 189 1.97 -7.80 11.31
C LEU A 189 3.45 -7.98 11.61
N THR A 190 3.78 -9.09 12.28
CA THR A 190 5.16 -9.45 12.60
C THR A 190 5.89 -9.95 11.35
N LYS A 191 7.23 -9.93 11.40
CA LYS A 191 8.07 -10.51 10.35
C LYS A 191 7.71 -11.98 10.09
N ASN A 192 7.46 -12.76 11.14
CA ASN A 192 7.12 -14.18 11.03
C ASN A 192 5.75 -14.38 10.35
N GLN A 193 4.75 -13.56 10.68
CA GLN A 193 3.46 -13.59 9.99
C GLN A 193 3.61 -13.32 8.49
N TRP A 194 4.48 -12.37 8.10
CA TRP A 194 4.77 -12.12 6.69
C TRP A 194 5.58 -13.23 6.00
N ILE A 195 6.48 -13.90 6.72
CA ILE A 195 7.19 -15.09 6.22
C ILE A 195 6.19 -16.21 5.93
N THR A 196 5.25 -16.48 6.84
CA THR A 196 4.18 -17.48 6.66
C THR A 196 3.22 -17.10 5.53
N PHE A 197 2.95 -15.81 5.34
CA PHE A 197 2.10 -15.30 4.27
C PHE A 197 2.71 -15.50 2.87
N CYS A 198 4.00 -15.23 2.72
CA CYS A 198 4.63 -15.10 1.41
C CYS A 198 4.81 -16.45 0.70
N LYS A 199 4.82 -16.42 -0.64
CA LYS A 199 4.97 -17.62 -1.46
C LYS A 199 6.04 -17.46 -2.52
N ARG A 200 6.81 -18.51 -2.76
CA ARG A 200 7.81 -18.50 -3.82
C ARG A 200 7.12 -18.39 -5.18
N PRO A 201 7.55 -17.46 -6.07
CA PRO A 201 7.04 -17.40 -7.43
C PRO A 201 7.22 -18.72 -8.18
N SER A 202 6.26 -19.06 -9.05
CA SER A 202 6.37 -20.22 -9.96
C SER A 202 7.46 -20.04 -11.02
N SER A 203 7.76 -18.79 -11.39
CA SER A 203 8.89 -18.43 -12.24
C SER A 203 10.23 -18.85 -11.63
N LYS A 204 11.20 -19.24 -12.48
CA LYS A 204 12.56 -19.56 -12.02
C LYS A 204 13.23 -18.31 -11.45
N ILE A 205 13.48 -18.30 -10.13
CA ILE A 205 14.19 -17.23 -9.44
C ILE A 205 15.66 -17.64 -9.21
N PRO A 206 16.64 -16.78 -9.54
CA PRO A 206 18.05 -17.00 -9.17
C PRO A 206 18.24 -17.11 -7.66
N GLN A 207 19.28 -17.83 -7.21
CA GLN A 207 19.56 -18.01 -5.78
C GLN A 207 20.03 -16.71 -5.10
N LYS A 208 20.79 -15.88 -5.81
CA LYS A 208 21.26 -14.57 -5.34
C LYS A 208 20.88 -13.50 -6.34
N TYR A 209 20.19 -12.47 -5.88
CA TYR A 209 19.66 -11.42 -6.75
C TYR A 209 19.47 -10.07 -6.08
N VAL A 210 19.51 -9.04 -6.92
CA VAL A 210 19.03 -7.70 -6.64
C VAL A 210 17.59 -7.62 -7.16
N PHE A 211 16.67 -7.14 -6.33
CA PHE A 211 15.28 -6.94 -6.70
C PHE A 211 15.00 -5.47 -6.97
N ALA A 212 14.55 -5.14 -8.18
CA ALA A 212 14.09 -3.80 -8.52
C ALA A 212 12.56 -3.75 -8.60
N TYR A 213 11.95 -2.78 -7.94
CA TYR A 213 10.52 -2.50 -8.05
C TYR A 213 10.27 -1.00 -8.12
N LEU A 214 9.83 -0.54 -9.29
CA LEU A 214 9.64 0.87 -9.59
C LEU A 214 8.17 1.13 -9.92
N LEU A 215 7.52 2.02 -9.17
CA LEU A 215 6.18 2.53 -9.48
C LEU A 215 6.21 3.58 -10.58
N ARG A 216 7.35 4.26 -10.71
CA ARG A 216 7.65 5.25 -11.75
C ARG A 216 9.04 5.01 -12.29
N ASN A 217 9.25 5.28 -13.58
CA ASN A 217 10.58 5.20 -14.17
C ASN A 217 11.53 6.20 -13.48
N ASP A 218 12.71 5.72 -13.10
CA ASP A 218 13.71 6.50 -12.39
C ASP A 218 15.10 6.09 -12.89
N GLU A 219 15.66 6.88 -13.81
CA GLU A 219 16.93 6.58 -14.47
C GLU A 219 18.10 6.50 -13.48
N MET A 220 18.06 7.30 -12.39
CA MET A 220 19.12 7.26 -11.38
C MET A 220 19.03 5.95 -10.59
N LEU A 221 17.84 5.57 -10.15
CA LEU A 221 17.64 4.30 -9.43
C LEU A 221 17.95 3.09 -10.32
N ILE A 222 17.57 3.14 -11.59
CA ILE A 222 17.88 2.11 -12.60
C ILE A 222 19.39 1.97 -12.78
N SER A 223 20.10 3.09 -12.97
CA SER A 223 21.56 3.11 -13.10
C SER A 223 22.24 2.50 -11.87
N LYS A 224 21.82 2.90 -10.66
CA LYS A 224 22.32 2.34 -9.41
C LYS A 224 22.05 0.83 -9.30
N ALA A 225 20.86 0.36 -9.66
CA ALA A 225 20.50 -1.06 -9.62
C ALA A 225 21.36 -1.89 -10.58
N ASN A 226 21.53 -1.43 -11.82
CA ASN A 226 22.37 -2.09 -12.82
C ASN A 226 23.82 -2.17 -12.35
N LYS A 227 24.39 -1.04 -11.89
CA LYS A 227 25.76 -0.96 -11.40
C LYS A 227 25.99 -1.88 -10.21
N TYR A 228 25.12 -1.83 -9.21
CA TYR A 228 25.25 -2.67 -8.02
C TYR A 228 25.18 -4.17 -8.35
N ALA A 229 24.23 -4.57 -9.20
CA ALA A 229 24.11 -5.96 -9.63
C ALA A 229 25.35 -6.45 -10.39
N HIS A 230 25.89 -5.62 -11.29
CA HIS A 230 27.12 -5.90 -12.03
C HIS A 230 28.33 -6.05 -11.10
N ASP A 231 28.58 -5.04 -10.27
CA ASP A 231 29.78 -4.96 -9.43
C ASP A 231 29.80 -6.09 -8.37
N ASN A 232 28.63 -6.52 -7.90
CA ASN A 232 28.49 -7.62 -6.93
C ASN A 232 28.26 -9.00 -7.57
N LYS A 233 28.29 -9.11 -8.91
CA LYS A 233 28.05 -10.37 -9.65
C LYS A 233 26.70 -11.02 -9.30
N LEU A 234 25.67 -10.22 -9.07
CA LEU A 234 24.30 -10.64 -8.74
C LEU A 234 23.40 -10.57 -9.98
N LYS A 235 22.38 -11.44 -10.03
CA LYS A 235 21.33 -11.30 -11.05
C LYS A 235 20.39 -10.16 -10.67
N LEU A 236 20.09 -9.27 -11.61
CA LEU A 236 19.07 -8.25 -11.44
C LEU A 236 17.73 -8.79 -11.93
N ILE A 237 16.71 -8.75 -11.07
CA ILE A 237 15.34 -9.13 -11.42
C ILE A 237 14.37 -8.01 -11.04
N TYR A 238 13.24 -7.92 -11.75
CA TYR A 238 12.22 -6.92 -11.46
C TYR A 238 10.82 -7.41 -11.75
N VAL A 239 9.84 -6.71 -11.19
CA VAL A 239 8.42 -6.90 -11.51
C VAL A 239 7.81 -5.57 -11.91
N HIS A 240 6.83 -5.62 -12.79
CA HIS A 240 6.03 -4.46 -13.19
C HIS A 240 4.55 -4.85 -13.13
N PRO A 241 3.68 -4.12 -12.40
CA PRO A 241 2.28 -4.50 -12.23
C PRO A 241 1.54 -4.68 -13.57
N MET A 242 1.78 -3.78 -14.52
CA MET A 242 1.21 -3.86 -15.88
C MET A 242 1.99 -4.74 -16.86
N GLY A 243 2.96 -5.52 -16.39
CA GLY A 243 3.76 -6.41 -17.23
C GLY A 243 4.73 -5.74 -18.19
N MET A 244 4.92 -4.42 -18.09
CA MET A 244 5.79 -3.67 -19.01
C MET A 244 7.27 -3.89 -18.73
N GLN A 245 8.08 -3.80 -19.78
CA GLN A 245 9.53 -3.67 -19.65
C GLN A 245 9.90 -2.27 -19.17
N ILE A 246 10.89 -2.19 -18.27
CA ILE A 246 11.46 -0.92 -17.82
C ILE A 246 12.66 -0.62 -18.72
N LYS A 247 12.62 0.52 -19.42
CA LYS A 247 13.70 0.96 -20.30
C LYS A 247 14.99 1.08 -19.48
N ASN A 248 16.14 0.72 -20.09
CA ASN A 248 17.48 0.80 -19.49
C ASN A 248 17.73 -0.11 -18.27
N LEU A 249 16.74 -0.84 -17.76
CA LEU A 249 16.95 -1.79 -16.68
C LEU A 249 17.44 -3.12 -17.25
N CYS A 250 18.68 -3.49 -16.96
CA CYS A 250 19.35 -4.69 -17.49
C CYS A 250 18.90 -6.00 -16.81
N GLY A 251 17.80 -5.96 -16.05
CA GLY A 251 17.28 -7.08 -15.28
C GLY A 251 16.37 -8.00 -16.06
N THR A 252 16.07 -9.16 -15.48
CA THR A 252 15.05 -10.07 -16.00
C THR A 252 13.69 -9.78 -15.34
N ARG A 253 12.65 -9.61 -16.15
CA ARG A 253 11.28 -9.46 -15.64
C ARG A 253 10.76 -10.80 -15.13
N ILE A 254 10.30 -10.84 -13.89
CA ILE A 254 9.60 -11.99 -13.33
C ILE A 254 8.11 -11.86 -13.66
N LYS A 255 7.52 -12.94 -14.17
CA LYS A 255 6.10 -13.04 -14.53
C LYS A 255 5.32 -13.74 -13.42
N SER A 256 3.99 -13.59 -13.45
CA SER A 256 3.06 -14.27 -12.54
C SER A 256 3.39 -14.00 -11.07
N VAL A 257 3.54 -12.72 -10.73
CA VAL A 257 3.81 -12.28 -9.36
C VAL A 257 2.55 -11.62 -8.80
N GLY A 258 1.96 -12.21 -7.76
CA GLY A 258 0.92 -11.60 -6.95
C GLY A 258 1.47 -11.00 -5.66
N PRO A 259 0.59 -10.54 -4.75
CA PRO A 259 0.98 -9.99 -3.46
C PRO A 259 1.81 -10.97 -2.59
N GLU A 260 1.44 -12.26 -2.57
CA GLU A 260 2.18 -13.29 -1.81
C GLU A 260 3.62 -13.46 -2.36
N GLU A 261 3.78 -13.46 -3.69
CA GLU A 261 5.07 -13.57 -4.37
C GLU A 261 5.92 -12.31 -4.26
N PHE A 262 5.29 -11.15 -4.28
CA PHE A 262 5.97 -9.86 -4.14
C PHE A 262 6.68 -9.75 -2.78
N VAL A 263 5.99 -10.13 -1.69
CA VAL A 263 6.58 -10.15 -0.35
C VAL A 263 7.74 -11.16 -0.29
N TRP A 264 7.60 -12.33 -0.92
CA TRP A 264 8.65 -13.33 -0.98
C TRP A 264 9.90 -12.82 -1.71
N LEU A 265 9.72 -12.12 -2.83
CA LEU A 265 10.82 -11.56 -3.62
C LEU A 265 11.64 -10.54 -2.82
N ILE A 266 10.99 -9.71 -2.00
CA ILE A 266 11.67 -8.76 -1.11
C ILE A 266 12.42 -9.52 0.01
N ASN A 267 11.73 -10.44 0.69
CA ASN A 267 12.30 -11.19 1.81
C ASN A 267 13.50 -12.07 1.40
N ASN A 268 13.61 -12.48 0.15
CA ASN A 268 14.72 -13.32 -0.33
C ASN A 268 15.77 -12.56 -1.15
N ALA A 269 15.59 -11.25 -1.40
CA ALA A 269 16.56 -10.44 -2.12
C ALA A 269 17.84 -10.24 -1.29
N ASN A 270 18.98 -10.09 -2.01
CA ASN A 270 20.22 -9.61 -1.43
C ASN A 270 20.18 -8.09 -1.19
N ALA A 271 19.57 -7.35 -2.12
CA ALA A 271 19.34 -5.91 -2.01
C ALA A 271 18.09 -5.52 -2.81
N VAL A 272 17.40 -4.46 -2.39
CA VAL A 272 16.17 -3.97 -3.03
C VAL A 272 16.35 -2.54 -3.54
N PHE A 273 16.01 -2.30 -4.80
CA PHE A 273 16.06 -0.97 -5.42
C PHE A 273 14.64 -0.52 -5.74
N THR A 274 14.15 0.50 -5.05
CA THR A 274 12.73 0.86 -5.15
C THR A 274 12.45 2.34 -4.89
N ASN A 275 11.36 2.82 -5.49
CA ASN A 275 10.74 4.10 -5.17
C ASN A 275 9.31 3.93 -4.62
N SER A 276 8.99 2.72 -4.14
CA SER A 276 7.69 2.41 -3.53
C SER A 276 7.77 2.45 -2.02
N PHE A 277 6.86 3.20 -1.40
CA PHE A 277 6.65 3.25 0.05
C PHE A 277 6.51 1.85 0.66
N HIS A 278 5.65 1.01 0.10
CA HIS A 278 5.39 -0.32 0.66
C HIS A 278 6.57 -1.26 0.47
N ALA A 279 7.32 -1.15 -0.64
CA ALA A 279 8.51 -1.97 -0.83
C ALA A 279 9.60 -1.61 0.19
N ILE A 280 9.80 -0.31 0.47
CA ILE A 280 10.68 0.16 1.55
C ILE A 280 10.17 -0.35 2.91
N SER A 281 8.86 -0.26 3.16
CA SER A 281 8.25 -0.76 4.39
C SER A 281 8.55 -2.25 4.63
N PHE A 282 8.42 -3.08 3.58
CA PHE A 282 8.80 -4.49 3.65
C PHE A 282 10.32 -4.70 3.79
N CYS A 283 11.16 -3.84 3.24
CA CYS A 283 12.60 -3.89 3.51
C CYS A 283 12.88 -3.66 5.00
N CYS A 284 12.21 -2.69 5.63
CA CYS A 284 12.32 -2.45 7.07
C CYS A 284 11.83 -3.67 7.87
N ILE A 285 10.66 -4.25 7.53
CA ILE A 285 10.11 -5.44 8.19
C ILE A 285 11.05 -6.65 8.12
N PHE A 286 11.68 -6.88 6.96
CA PHE A 286 12.56 -8.03 6.75
C PHE A 286 14.03 -7.76 7.09
N ASN A 287 14.37 -6.53 7.50
CA ASN A 287 15.73 -6.07 7.73
C ASN A 287 16.62 -6.21 6.48
N LYS A 288 16.10 -5.79 5.33
CA LYS A 288 16.78 -5.83 4.03
C LYS A 288 17.49 -4.52 3.72
N GLU A 289 18.65 -4.64 3.09
CA GLU A 289 19.35 -3.51 2.51
C GLU A 289 18.59 -3.02 1.28
N PHE A 290 18.40 -1.71 1.18
CA PHE A 290 17.67 -1.10 0.09
C PHE A 290 18.35 0.16 -0.42
N CYS A 291 18.09 0.50 -1.68
CA CYS A 291 18.40 1.79 -2.25
C CYS A 291 17.09 2.44 -2.66
N HIS A 292 16.89 3.67 -2.20
CA HIS A 292 15.83 4.53 -2.69
C HIS A 292 16.43 5.84 -3.22
N VAL A 293 15.67 6.50 -4.09
CA VAL A 293 15.99 7.84 -4.57
C VAL A 293 14.92 8.77 -4.07
N GLN A 294 15.30 9.69 -3.18
CA GLN A 294 14.41 10.73 -2.74
C GLN A 294 14.11 11.65 -3.93
N ARG A 295 12.84 11.77 -4.30
CA ARG A 295 12.38 12.74 -5.28
C ARG A 295 11.45 13.73 -4.61
N SER A 296 11.59 15.00 -4.97
CA SER A 296 10.67 16.06 -4.56
C SER A 296 9.21 15.78 -4.95
N ASP A 297 8.97 14.94 -5.97
CA ASP A 297 7.63 14.61 -6.43
C ASP A 297 7.00 13.35 -5.81
N LEU A 298 7.79 12.46 -5.19
CA LEU A 298 7.29 11.24 -4.51
C LEU A 298 6.66 11.54 -3.13
N GLY A 299 6.79 12.79 -2.69
CA GLY A 299 6.15 13.32 -1.50
C GLY A 299 6.88 12.94 -0.23
N ASN A 300 6.59 13.69 0.83
CA ASN A 300 7.22 13.55 2.14
C ASN A 300 7.02 12.16 2.78
N ARG A 301 6.18 11.27 2.22
CA ARG A 301 5.80 9.98 2.82
C ARG A 301 6.97 9.03 3.08
N VAL A 302 7.84 8.81 2.09
CA VAL A 302 8.99 7.92 2.27
C VAL A 302 9.99 8.55 3.24
N SER A 303 10.24 9.85 3.11
CA SER A 303 11.14 10.55 4.03
C SER A 303 10.61 10.63 5.46
N GLU A 304 9.30 10.77 5.65
CA GLU A 304 8.66 10.77 6.97
C GLU A 304 8.73 9.38 7.61
N LEU A 305 8.46 8.32 6.84
CA LEU A 305 8.66 6.95 7.33
C LEU A 305 10.13 6.72 7.74
N LEU A 306 11.07 7.15 6.90
CA LEU A 306 12.49 6.97 7.16
C LEU A 306 13.00 7.86 8.30
N SER A 307 12.38 9.02 8.56
CA SER A 307 12.72 9.86 9.72
C SER A 307 12.22 9.29 11.04
N ASP A 308 11.13 8.52 11.01
CA ASP A 308 10.64 7.82 12.20
C ASP A 308 11.51 6.58 12.53
N LEU A 309 12.30 6.11 11.56
CA LEU A 309 13.19 4.95 11.65
C LEU A 309 14.66 5.36 11.87
N ASN A 310 15.45 4.44 12.41
CA ASN A 310 16.91 4.60 12.47
C ASN A 310 17.52 4.07 11.16
N VAL A 311 17.78 4.97 10.21
CA VAL A 311 18.33 4.62 8.90
C VAL A 311 19.85 4.81 8.89
N HIS A 312 20.57 3.77 8.47
CA HIS A 312 22.02 3.78 8.33
C HIS A 312 22.41 3.58 6.87
N THR A 313 23.25 4.47 6.36
CA THR A 313 23.94 4.26 5.08
C THR A 313 25.13 3.35 5.30
N LEU A 314 25.20 2.26 4.55
CA LEU A 314 26.25 1.26 4.59
C LEU A 314 27.38 1.63 3.63
N ASP A 315 28.56 1.03 3.82
CA ASP A 315 29.74 1.24 2.97
C ASP A 315 29.50 0.88 1.49
N ASN A 316 28.54 -0.02 1.24
CA ASN A 316 28.14 -0.42 -0.11
C ASN A 316 27.17 0.58 -0.79
N GLY A 317 26.87 1.72 -0.14
CA GLY A 317 25.99 2.77 -0.63
C GLY A 317 24.49 2.45 -0.54
N LEU A 318 24.13 1.32 0.06
CA LEU A 318 22.75 0.99 0.40
C LEU A 318 22.38 1.53 1.79
N GLU A 319 21.10 1.55 2.06
CA GLU A 319 20.53 1.91 3.35
C GLU A 319 19.95 0.69 4.03
N LYS A 320 19.95 0.73 5.36
CA LYS A 320 19.30 -0.25 6.22
C LYS A 320 18.60 0.47 7.35
N ALA A 321 17.33 0.13 7.57
CA ALA A 321 16.51 0.75 8.60
C ALA A 321 16.29 -0.20 9.77
N ILE A 322 16.38 0.32 10.98
CA ILE A 322 16.08 -0.38 12.24
C ILE A 322 14.96 0.38 12.95
N TYR A 323 14.09 -0.35 13.66
CA TYR A 323 13.05 0.27 14.49
C TYR A 323 13.71 0.96 15.68
N GLY A 324 13.65 2.29 15.68
CA GLY A 324 14.00 3.10 16.85
C GLY A 324 12.84 3.19 17.85
N GLU A 325 13.11 3.76 19.03
CA GLU A 325 12.11 3.94 20.09
C GLU A 325 10.88 4.73 19.59
N THR A 326 11.09 5.80 18.81
CA THR A 326 10.01 6.58 18.20
C THR A 326 9.08 5.72 17.36
N PHE A 327 9.63 4.90 16.44
CA PHE A 327 8.83 4.03 15.59
C PHE A 327 8.08 2.97 16.40
N LEU A 328 8.73 2.38 17.41
CA LEU A 328 8.12 1.39 18.29
C LEU A 328 6.96 2.00 19.08
N GLN A 329 7.12 3.23 19.59
CA GLN A 329 6.05 3.95 20.27
C GLN A 329 4.87 4.22 19.32
N ILE A 330 5.11 4.71 18.11
CA ILE A 330 4.04 4.94 17.11
C ILE A 330 3.33 3.62 16.80
N LYS A 331 4.07 2.51 16.70
CA LYS A 331 3.50 1.18 16.47
C LYS A 331 2.63 0.72 17.64
N ASP A 332 3.06 0.91 18.88
CA ASP A 332 2.25 0.59 20.07
C ASP A 332 1.00 1.46 20.16
N ASP A 333 1.13 2.78 19.93
CA ASP A 333 0.02 3.73 19.85
C ASP A 333 -0.99 3.33 18.75
N SER A 334 -0.50 2.73 17.66
CA SER A 334 -1.35 2.22 16.57
C SER A 334 -2.20 1.04 17.01
N PHE A 335 -1.63 0.12 17.78
CA PHE A 335 -2.40 -0.96 18.39
C PHE A 335 -3.42 -0.43 19.38
N ASP A 336 -3.05 0.54 20.21
CA ASP A 336 -3.97 1.13 21.20
C ASP A 336 -5.09 1.92 20.55
N PHE A 337 -4.80 2.65 19.46
CA PHE A 337 -5.82 3.26 18.62
C PHE A 337 -6.81 2.22 18.10
N LEU A 338 -6.35 1.13 17.49
CA LEU A 338 -7.25 0.10 16.98
C LEU A 338 -8.04 -0.58 18.10
N LYS A 339 -7.41 -0.99 19.20
CA LYS A 339 -8.08 -1.61 20.35
C LYS A 339 -9.26 -0.76 20.86
N GLN A 340 -9.13 0.56 20.86
CA GLN A 340 -10.20 1.48 21.28
C GLN A 340 -11.47 1.35 20.41
N TYR A 341 -11.33 1.04 19.12
CA TYR A 341 -12.45 1.03 18.16
C TYR A 341 -12.92 -0.36 17.75
N ILE A 342 -12.02 -1.34 17.67
CA ILE A 342 -12.32 -2.73 17.29
C ILE A 342 -12.29 -3.73 18.47
N GLY A 343 -11.92 -3.30 19.68
CA GLY A 343 -11.91 -4.16 20.88
C GLY A 343 -10.77 -5.19 20.90
N ARG A 344 -10.72 -6.01 21.97
CA ARG A 344 -9.83 -7.18 22.11
C ARG A 344 -10.65 -8.41 22.46
N LYS A 345 -10.31 -9.56 21.88
CA LYS A 345 -10.22 -10.79 22.67
C LYS A 345 -8.82 -10.82 23.28
N ASN A 346 -8.73 -11.17 24.55
CA ASN A 346 -7.47 -11.39 25.24
C ASN A 346 -6.71 -12.51 24.52
N HIS A 347 -5.68 -12.15 23.76
CA HIS A 347 -4.57 -13.02 23.46
C HIS A 347 -3.34 -12.35 24.06
N GLU A 348 -3.11 -12.68 25.33
CA GLU A 348 -1.76 -12.95 25.82
C GLU A 348 -1.18 -14.05 24.93
N GLU A 349 0.14 -14.03 24.71
CA GLU A 349 0.94 -14.86 23.78
C GLU A 349 1.30 -14.17 22.46
N GLU A 350 2.59 -14.28 22.10
CA GLU A 350 3.31 -13.63 20.99
C GLU A 350 3.87 -12.22 21.27
N ARG A 351 4.59 -12.07 22.39
CA ARG A 351 5.84 -11.30 22.41
C ARG A 351 7.00 -12.29 22.57
N ASP A 352 7.62 -12.66 21.46
CA ASP A 352 8.98 -13.19 21.37
C ASP A 352 9.59 -12.77 20.02
#